data_AF-B1N5Y1-F1
#
_entry.id   AF-B1N5Y1-F1
#
_cell.length_a   1.000
_cell.length_b   1.000
_cell.length_c   1.000
_cell.angle_alpha   90.00
_cell.angle_beta   90.00
_cell.angle_gamma   90.00
#
_symmetry.space_group_name_H-M   'P 1'
#
loop_
_entity.id
_entity.type
_entity.pdbx_description
1 polymer ?
#
loop_
_entity_poly.entity_id
_entity_poly.type
_entity_poly.pdbx_seq_one_letter_code
_entity_poly.pdbx_strand_id
1 'polypeptide(L)'
;MSKSLVVEVQKSVDGDSAMFMSYEFDKCYYTDEFESQMFTHDGDQITIDYYAESSSCSGNKKSETFNLNDKKFKEEICDESEEDDCAVEIKKAPKHIGFKGEGDDDDNCSHRDDTIRLYYTDKCFKCSDDKYCNYEVDNGWMYLNKYPNDKCNSKERTK
;
A
#
# COMPACT_ATOMS: atom_id res chain seq x y z
N MET A 1 -13.37 -3.67 13.12
CA MET A 1 -12.30 -3.61 12.11
C MET A 1 -10.99 -3.52 12.86
N SER A 2 -10.11 -4.50 12.67
CA SER A 2 -8.76 -4.55 13.24
C SER A 2 -7.88 -3.42 12.68
N LYS A 3 -6.80 -3.10 13.39
CA LYS A 3 -5.75 -2.21 12.88
C LYS A 3 -4.84 -3.00 11.93
N SER A 4 -4.18 -2.29 11.04
CA SER A 4 -3.22 -2.79 10.07
C SER A 4 -1.97 -1.91 10.12
N LEU A 5 -0.86 -2.42 9.61
CA LEU A 5 0.27 -1.59 9.25
C LEU A 5 -0.07 -0.88 7.94
N VAL A 6 -0.23 0.44 7.99
CA VAL A 6 -0.56 1.26 6.82
C VAL A 6 0.70 2.00 6.40
N VAL A 7 1.10 1.79 5.14
CA VAL A 7 2.19 2.50 4.48
C VAL A 7 1.57 3.48 3.50
N GLU A 8 1.63 4.76 3.82
CA GLU A 8 1.14 5.83 2.97
C GLU A 8 2.20 6.16 1.92
N VAL A 9 1.82 5.97 0.66
CA VAL A 9 2.68 6.11 -0.52
C VAL A 9 2.51 7.51 -1.12
N GLN A 10 1.28 8.02 -1.11
CA GLN A 10 0.98 9.38 -1.58
C GLN A 10 -0.02 10.06 -0.68
N LYS A 11 0.29 11.29 -0.28
CA LYS A 11 -0.63 12.20 0.40
C LYS A 11 -1.51 12.97 -0.58
N SER A 12 -2.74 13.19 -0.16
CA SER A 12 -3.66 14.16 -0.76
C SER A 12 -3.29 15.59 -0.37
N VAL A 13 -3.89 16.55 -1.05
CA VAL A 13 -3.78 17.99 -0.74
C VAL A 13 -4.16 18.30 0.72
N ASP A 14 -5.10 17.55 1.28
CA ASP A 14 -5.60 17.72 2.65
C ASP A 14 -4.76 16.98 3.69
N GLY A 15 -3.72 16.25 3.27
CA GLY A 15 -2.87 15.43 4.15
C GLY A 15 -3.42 14.04 4.48
N ASP A 16 -4.60 13.67 3.96
CA ASP A 16 -5.09 12.28 4.01
C ASP A 16 -4.35 11.39 3.00
N SER A 17 -4.38 10.07 3.17
CA SER A 17 -3.83 9.12 2.19
C SER A 17 -4.57 9.17 0.85
N ALA A 18 -3.86 9.45 -0.24
CA ALA A 18 -4.37 9.31 -1.60
C ALA A 18 -4.11 7.90 -2.15
N MET A 19 -2.92 7.35 -1.87
CA MET A 19 -2.51 5.97 -2.16
C MET A 19 -1.79 5.37 -0.95
N PHE A 20 -2.07 4.11 -0.64
CA PHE A 20 -1.47 3.44 0.51
C PHE A 20 -1.42 1.92 0.32
N MET A 21 -0.46 1.26 0.96
CA MET A 21 -0.48 -0.19 1.19
C MET A 21 -1.00 -0.47 2.60
N SER A 22 -1.61 -1.63 2.79
CA SER A 22 -2.14 -2.05 4.10
C SER A 22 -1.84 -3.52 4.35
N TYR A 23 -1.09 -3.79 5.41
CA TYR A 23 -0.74 -5.12 5.87
C TYR A 23 -1.54 -5.46 7.12
N GLU A 24 -2.47 -6.40 7.00
CA GLU A 24 -3.17 -7.01 8.12
C GLU A 24 -2.18 -7.87 8.91
N PHE A 25 -2.16 -7.69 10.23
CA PHE A 25 -1.31 -8.50 11.08
C PHE A 25 -1.79 -9.96 11.10
N ASP A 26 -0.84 -10.88 11.26
CA ASP A 26 -1.06 -12.33 11.26
C ASP A 26 -1.61 -12.90 9.94
N LYS A 27 -1.68 -12.09 8.88
CA LYS A 27 -2.00 -12.53 7.54
C LYS A 27 -0.74 -12.95 6.79
N CYS A 28 -0.78 -14.10 6.15
CA CYS A 28 0.24 -14.51 5.20
C CYS A 28 0.05 -13.77 3.88
N TYR A 29 1.08 -13.07 3.44
CA TYR A 29 1.13 -12.40 2.16
C TYR A 29 1.97 -13.22 1.18
N TYR A 30 1.36 -13.61 0.07
CA TYR A 30 2.05 -14.16 -1.09
C TYR A 30 2.86 -13.05 -1.76
N THR A 31 4.15 -13.32 -2.01
CA THR A 31 5.00 -12.43 -2.82
C THR A 31 5.33 -13.07 -4.16
N ASP A 32 5.73 -14.35 -4.14
CA ASP A 32 5.90 -15.18 -5.34
C ASP A 32 5.74 -16.68 -5.02
N GLU A 33 5.99 -17.55 -6.00
CA GLU A 33 5.80 -19.01 -5.86
C GLU A 33 6.72 -19.66 -4.80
N PHE A 34 7.82 -18.99 -4.44
CA PHE A 34 8.81 -19.43 -3.46
C PHE A 34 8.88 -18.54 -2.23
N GLU A 35 8.21 -17.40 -2.21
CA GLU A 35 8.33 -16.43 -1.13
C GLU A 35 6.96 -16.01 -0.59
N SER A 36 6.92 -15.87 0.73
CA SER A 36 5.79 -15.27 1.42
C SER A 36 6.27 -14.57 2.68
N GLN A 37 5.46 -13.63 3.16
CA GLN A 37 5.79 -12.86 4.35
C GLN A 37 4.58 -12.64 5.25
N MET A 38 4.85 -12.46 6.54
CA MET A 38 3.81 -12.17 7.52
C MET A 38 4.28 -11.07 8.47
N PHE A 39 3.35 -10.17 8.80
CA PHE A 39 3.60 -9.06 9.70
C PHE A 39 2.94 -9.32 11.04
N THR A 40 3.66 -9.08 12.14
CA THR A 40 3.10 -9.07 13.51
C THR A 40 3.60 -7.83 14.24
N HIS A 41 2.97 -7.49 15.37
CA HIS A 41 3.42 -6.34 16.15
C HIS A 41 3.19 -6.50 17.66
N ASP A 42 4.06 -5.86 18.44
CA ASP A 42 3.89 -5.62 19.88
C ASP A 42 4.13 -4.13 20.17
N GLY A 43 3.05 -3.39 20.42
CA GLY A 43 3.09 -1.93 20.45
C GLY A 43 3.59 -1.37 19.13
N ASP A 44 4.71 -0.62 19.18
CA ASP A 44 5.39 -0.02 18.03
C ASP A 44 6.51 -0.90 17.46
N GLN A 45 6.70 -2.12 17.94
CA GLN A 45 7.63 -3.07 17.34
C GLN A 45 6.93 -3.87 16.26
N ILE A 46 7.45 -3.85 15.04
CA ILE A 46 6.98 -4.63 13.91
C ILE A 46 7.95 -5.78 13.68
N THR A 47 7.43 -7.01 13.62
CA THR A 47 8.19 -8.19 13.19
C THR A 47 7.70 -8.63 11.83
N ILE A 48 8.64 -8.76 10.88
CA ILE A 48 8.40 -9.34 9.57
C ILE A 48 9.03 -10.73 9.56
N ASP A 49 8.19 -11.74 9.33
CA ASP A 49 8.62 -13.11 9.09
C ASP A 49 8.68 -13.35 7.58
N TYR A 50 9.88 -13.60 7.05
CA TYR A 50 10.11 -13.97 5.67
C TYR A 50 10.26 -15.49 5.55
N TYR A 51 9.48 -16.10 4.67
CA TYR A 51 9.50 -17.53 4.40
C TYR A 51 10.06 -17.74 3.00
N ALA A 52 11.28 -18.29 2.93
CA ALA A 52 11.88 -18.72 1.68
C ALA A 52 11.42 -20.14 1.34
N GLU A 53 11.35 -20.44 0.04
CA GLU A 53 10.86 -21.71 -0.51
C GLU A 53 9.41 -22.05 -0.11
N SER A 54 8.60 -21.04 0.22
CA SER A 54 7.21 -21.20 0.64
C SER A 54 6.36 -19.98 0.29
N SER A 55 5.28 -20.21 -0.46
CA SER A 55 4.25 -19.23 -0.80
C SER A 55 3.10 -19.14 0.21
N SER A 56 3.21 -19.86 1.33
CA SER A 56 2.10 -20.09 2.28
C SER A 56 2.48 -19.89 3.75
N CYS A 57 3.56 -19.15 4.00
CA CYS A 57 4.10 -18.87 5.34
C CYS A 57 4.31 -20.13 6.17
N SER A 58 4.81 -21.18 5.53
CA SER A 58 5.08 -22.48 6.16
C SER A 58 6.55 -22.84 6.06
N GLY A 59 7.04 -23.61 7.02
CA GLY A 59 8.45 -24.06 7.05
C GLY A 59 9.38 -23.10 7.79
N ASN A 60 10.62 -23.02 7.31
CA ASN A 60 11.66 -22.20 7.94
C ASN A 60 11.42 -20.73 7.62
N LYS A 61 11.61 -19.88 8.63
CA LYS A 61 11.48 -18.43 8.49
C LYS A 61 12.72 -17.70 8.97
N LYS A 62 12.98 -16.55 8.36
CA LYS A 62 13.88 -15.51 8.87
C LYS A 62 13.01 -14.39 9.41
N SER A 63 13.22 -14.02 10.67
CA SER A 63 12.47 -12.92 11.30
C SER A 63 13.36 -11.69 11.45
N GLU A 64 12.85 -10.54 11.04
CA GLU A 64 13.45 -9.24 11.37
C GLU A 64 12.47 -8.43 12.22
N THR A 65 12.98 -7.66 13.18
CA THR A 65 12.16 -6.84 14.06
C THR A 65 12.68 -5.42 14.07
N PHE A 66 11.78 -4.47 13.94
CA PHE A 66 12.08 -3.06 13.81
C PHE A 66 11.16 -2.23 14.70
N ASN A 67 11.59 -1.04 15.11
CA ASN A 67 10.64 -0.05 15.60
C ASN A 67 9.95 0.62 14.40
N LEU A 68 8.65 0.89 14.52
CA LEU A 68 7.84 1.59 13.54
C LEU A 68 8.45 2.94 13.09
N ASN A 69 9.16 3.61 13.99
CA ASN A 69 9.77 4.92 13.74
C ASN A 69 11.22 4.83 13.25
N ASP A 70 11.79 3.63 13.12
CA ASP A 70 13.18 3.47 12.69
C ASP A 70 13.33 3.79 11.20
N LYS A 71 14.39 4.52 10.84
CA LYS A 71 14.72 4.79 9.42
C LYS A 71 14.89 3.50 8.63
N LYS A 72 15.57 2.50 9.21
CA LYS A 72 15.78 1.18 8.58
C LYS A 72 14.44 0.49 8.24
N PHE A 73 13.43 0.65 9.09
CA PHE A 73 12.12 0.07 8.81
C PHE A 73 11.42 0.75 7.63
N LYS A 74 11.54 2.09 7.57
CA LYS A 74 11.02 2.84 6.44
C LYS A 74 11.74 2.48 5.14
N GLU A 75 13.06 2.35 5.16
CA GLU A 75 13.87 1.89 4.01
C GLU A 75 13.47 0.48 3.56
N GLU A 76 13.05 -0.39 4.48
CA GLU A 76 12.62 -1.77 4.16
C GLU A 76 11.23 -1.82 3.50
N ILE A 77 10.29 -0.96 3.94
CA ILE A 77 8.88 -1.07 3.56
C ILE A 77 8.42 -0.01 2.53
N CYS A 78 9.19 1.06 2.38
CA CYS A 78 8.97 2.11 1.40
C CYS A 78 9.89 1.88 0.20
N ASP A 79 9.43 2.20 -1.01
CA ASP A 79 10.31 2.25 -2.18
C ASP A 79 11.37 3.36 -1.97
N GLU A 80 12.64 3.08 -2.28
CA GLU A 80 13.77 4.02 -2.11
C GLU A 80 13.50 5.38 -2.78
N SER A 81 12.68 5.40 -3.84
CA SER A 81 12.33 6.62 -4.56
C SER A 81 11.35 7.54 -3.83
N GLU A 82 10.74 7.10 -2.73
CA GLU A 82 9.68 7.81 -2.00
C GLU A 82 9.93 7.94 -0.48
N GLU A 83 11.17 7.73 0.00
CA GLU A 83 11.52 7.72 1.44
C GLU A 83 11.02 8.95 2.24
N ASP A 84 11.08 10.15 1.65
CA ASP A 84 10.69 11.40 2.32
C ASP A 84 9.17 11.60 2.40
N ASP A 85 8.42 11.02 1.45
CA ASP A 85 6.95 11.12 1.39
C ASP A 85 6.25 9.90 2.03
N CYS A 86 6.98 8.81 2.24
CA CYS A 86 6.47 7.59 2.84
C CYS A 86 6.24 7.73 4.35
N ALA A 87 4.99 7.50 4.79
CA ALA A 87 4.62 7.50 6.19
C ALA A 87 4.06 6.13 6.60
N VAL A 88 4.51 5.60 7.74
CA VAL A 88 4.13 4.27 8.21
C VAL A 88 3.47 4.37 9.58
N GLU A 89 2.27 3.81 9.72
CA GLU A 89 1.46 3.92 10.94
C GLU A 89 0.65 2.66 11.20
N ILE A 90 0.47 2.30 12.48
CA ILE A 90 -0.47 1.25 12.89
C ILE A 90 -1.86 1.87 13.11
N LYS A 91 -2.67 1.85 12.06
CA LYS A 91 -4.02 2.44 12.08
C LYS A 91 -5.02 1.56 11.35
N LYS A 92 -6.28 1.97 11.42
CA LYS A 92 -7.30 1.38 10.55
C LYS A 92 -7.02 1.81 9.12
N ALA A 93 -6.99 0.87 8.18
CA ALA A 93 -6.85 1.16 6.76
C ALA A 93 -7.88 2.23 6.31
N PRO A 94 -7.45 3.28 5.57
CA PRO A 94 -8.36 4.25 4.98
C PRO A 94 -9.41 3.59 4.08
N LYS A 95 -10.52 4.31 3.85
CA LYS A 95 -11.48 3.91 2.82
C LYS A 95 -10.83 4.09 1.45
N HIS A 96 -11.05 3.14 0.56
CA HIS A 96 -10.51 3.14 -0.79
C HIS A 96 -11.64 2.87 -1.81
N ILE A 97 -11.38 3.23 -3.06
CA ILE A 97 -12.28 3.02 -4.21
C ILE A 97 -11.83 1.86 -5.09
N GLY A 98 -10.58 1.41 -4.94
CA GLY A 98 -10.09 0.18 -5.55
C GLY A 98 -8.62 -0.06 -5.20
N PHE A 99 -8.02 -1.06 -5.84
CA PHE A 99 -6.64 -1.48 -5.58
C PHE A 99 -6.01 -2.12 -6.81
N LYS A 100 -4.68 -2.19 -6.84
CA LYS A 100 -3.91 -3.12 -7.66
C LYS A 100 -3.15 -4.10 -6.77
N GLY A 101 -2.96 -5.32 -7.24
CA GLY A 101 -2.00 -6.25 -6.63
C GLY A 101 -0.57 -5.77 -6.93
N GLU A 102 0.32 -5.90 -5.96
CA GLU A 102 1.77 -5.84 -6.15
C GLU A 102 2.27 -7.29 -6.25
N GLY A 103 2.99 -7.60 -7.33
CA GLY A 103 3.43 -8.96 -7.67
C GLY A 103 2.53 -9.65 -8.70
N ASP A 104 3.11 -10.59 -9.45
CA ASP A 104 2.37 -11.44 -10.37
C ASP A 104 1.81 -12.65 -9.59
N ASP A 105 0.48 -12.80 -9.61
CA ASP A 105 -0.17 -14.04 -9.17
C ASP A 105 0.07 -15.13 -10.23
N ASP A 106 -0.27 -16.38 -9.91
CA ASP A 106 -0.26 -17.45 -10.90
C ASP A 106 -1.32 -17.21 -12.00
N ASP A 107 -1.20 -17.93 -13.12
CA ASP A 107 -2.14 -17.85 -14.25
C ASP A 107 -3.61 -18.12 -13.86
N ASN A 108 -3.86 -18.69 -12.67
CA ASN A 108 -5.19 -19.01 -12.16
C ASN A 108 -5.70 -18.01 -11.10
N CYS A 109 -4.93 -16.95 -10.82
CA CYS A 109 -5.20 -16.01 -9.73
C CYS A 109 -5.47 -16.69 -8.38
N SER A 110 -4.74 -17.75 -8.07
CA SER A 110 -5.03 -18.57 -6.89
C SER A 110 -4.69 -17.87 -5.57
N HIS A 111 -3.84 -16.85 -5.61
CA HIS A 111 -3.41 -16.05 -4.45
C HIS A 111 -4.05 -14.67 -4.41
N ARG A 112 -5.14 -14.45 -5.16
CA ARG A 112 -5.79 -13.15 -5.33
C ARG A 112 -6.01 -12.41 -4.01
N ASP A 113 -6.44 -13.11 -2.98
CA ASP A 113 -6.76 -12.52 -1.68
C ASP A 113 -5.56 -12.39 -0.73
N ASP A 114 -4.43 -12.99 -1.07
CA ASP A 114 -3.21 -13.03 -0.25
C ASP A 114 -2.08 -12.18 -0.84
N THR A 115 -2.30 -11.52 -1.98
CA THR A 115 -1.35 -10.55 -2.55
C THR A 115 -1.22 -9.28 -1.72
N ILE A 116 -0.03 -8.67 -1.77
CA ILE A 116 0.17 -7.29 -1.34
C ILE A 116 -0.61 -6.38 -2.29
N ARG A 117 -1.24 -5.33 -1.75
CA ARG A 117 -2.10 -4.45 -2.54
C ARG A 117 -1.76 -2.99 -2.31
N LEU A 118 -1.67 -2.24 -3.40
CA LEU A 118 -1.71 -0.78 -3.39
C LEU A 118 -3.16 -0.33 -3.55
N TYR A 119 -3.68 0.38 -2.56
CA TYR A 119 -5.03 0.91 -2.51
C TYR A 119 -5.09 2.36 -2.96
N TYR A 120 -6.17 2.71 -3.65
CA TYR A 120 -6.42 4.04 -4.20
C TYR A 120 -7.66 4.67 -3.57
N THR A 121 -7.60 5.97 -3.29
CA THR A 121 -8.75 6.76 -2.84
C THR A 121 -9.22 7.73 -3.92
N ASP A 122 -10.38 8.37 -3.71
CA ASP A 122 -10.92 9.41 -4.59
C ASP A 122 -10.35 10.81 -4.30
N LYS A 123 -9.38 10.91 -3.38
CA LYS A 123 -8.80 12.17 -2.91
C LYS A 123 -7.92 12.83 -3.98
N CYS A 124 -7.90 14.16 -3.95
CA CYS A 124 -7.06 14.97 -4.82
C CYS A 124 -5.62 14.97 -4.31
N PHE A 125 -4.64 14.69 -5.18
CA PHE A 125 -3.21 14.69 -4.83
C PHE A 125 -2.38 15.36 -5.91
N LYS A 126 -1.18 15.82 -5.56
CA LYS A 126 -0.25 16.40 -6.53
C LYS A 126 0.44 15.27 -7.29
N CYS A 127 0.33 15.24 -8.61
CA CYS A 127 0.90 14.17 -9.45
C CYS A 127 1.99 14.66 -10.41
N SER A 128 2.22 15.98 -10.47
CA SER A 128 3.39 16.62 -11.10
C SER A 128 3.47 18.07 -10.61
N ASP A 129 4.54 18.79 -10.94
CA ASP A 129 4.77 20.16 -10.46
C ASP A 129 3.58 21.10 -10.64
N ASP A 130 2.90 21.01 -11.79
CA ASP A 130 1.78 21.89 -12.17
C ASP A 130 0.43 21.17 -12.31
N LYS A 131 0.33 19.91 -11.89
CA LYS A 131 -0.93 19.15 -12.01
C LYS A 131 -1.30 18.38 -10.76
N TYR A 132 -2.62 18.32 -10.58
CA TYR A 132 -3.26 17.53 -9.55
C TYR A 132 -4.04 16.40 -10.20
N CYS A 133 -4.22 15.32 -9.46
CA CYS A 133 -4.87 14.13 -9.92
C CYS A 133 -5.86 13.61 -8.87
N ASN A 134 -6.84 12.84 -9.34
CA ASN A 134 -7.60 11.94 -8.47
C ASN A 134 -7.92 10.65 -9.23
N TYR A 135 -8.19 9.58 -8.49
CA TYR A 135 -8.74 8.37 -9.07
C TYR A 135 -10.26 8.39 -9.00
N GLU A 136 -10.90 7.84 -10.02
CA GLU A 136 -12.36 7.68 -10.10
C GLU A 136 -12.67 6.28 -10.63
N VAL A 137 -13.72 5.65 -10.09
CA VAL A 137 -14.23 4.39 -10.61
C VAL A 137 -15.53 4.65 -11.36
N ASP A 138 -15.53 4.36 -12.65
CA ASP A 138 -16.73 4.39 -13.49
C ASP A 138 -16.87 3.05 -14.24
N ASN A 139 -18.06 2.46 -14.19
CA ASN A 139 -18.37 1.16 -14.80
C ASN A 139 -17.37 0.03 -14.46
N GLY A 140 -16.83 0.04 -13.23
CA GLY A 140 -15.88 -0.97 -12.75
C GLY A 140 -14.43 -0.75 -13.21
N TRP A 141 -14.16 0.32 -13.97
CA TRP A 141 -12.83 0.71 -14.39
C TRP A 141 -12.34 1.89 -13.57
N MET A 142 -11.08 1.82 -13.16
CA MET A 142 -10.41 2.92 -12.46
C MET A 142 -9.69 3.81 -13.46
N TYR A 143 -9.91 5.12 -13.35
CA TYR A 143 -9.30 6.14 -14.20
C TYR A 143 -8.52 7.14 -13.36
N LEU A 144 -7.35 7.54 -13.86
CA LEU A 144 -6.59 8.66 -13.34
C LEU A 144 -7.00 9.94 -14.05
N ASN A 145 -7.63 10.85 -13.33
CA ASN A 145 -8.04 12.15 -13.84
C ASN A 145 -6.97 13.20 -13.52
N LYS A 146 -6.83 14.22 -14.36
CA LYS A 146 -5.86 15.31 -14.20
C LYS A 146 -6.57 16.67 -14.14
N TYR A 147 -6.04 17.56 -13.32
CA TYR A 147 -6.60 18.87 -13.02
C TYR A 147 -5.50 19.92 -12.94
N PRO A 148 -5.82 21.19 -13.26
CA PRO A 148 -4.88 22.30 -13.18
C PRO A 148 -4.77 22.90 -11.77
N ASN A 149 -5.59 22.45 -10.81
CA ASN A 149 -5.63 22.98 -9.45
C ASN A 149 -5.94 21.88 -8.42
N ASP A 150 -5.70 22.23 -7.17
CA ASP A 150 -5.78 21.39 -5.97
C ASP A 150 -7.21 21.02 -5.53
N LYS A 151 -8.24 21.53 -6.23
CA LYS A 151 -9.65 21.23 -5.91
C LYS A 151 -10.15 19.96 -6.59
N CYS A 152 -9.46 19.50 -7.64
CA CYS A 152 -9.87 18.38 -8.48
C CYS A 152 -11.36 18.42 -8.91
N ASN A 153 -11.86 19.61 -9.26
CA ASN A 153 -13.25 19.77 -9.68
C ASN A 153 -13.47 19.13 -11.06
N SER A 154 -14.43 18.21 -11.17
CA SER A 154 -14.73 17.48 -12.42
C SER A 154 -14.99 18.39 -13.62
N LYS A 155 -15.48 19.62 -13.42
CA LYS A 155 -15.69 20.62 -14.48
C LYS A 155 -14.39 21.17 -15.09
N GLU A 156 -13.29 21.04 -14.36
CA GLU A 156 -11.97 21.58 -14.71
C GLU A 156 -10.99 20.46 -15.11
N ARG A 157 -11.50 19.23 -15.30
CA ARG A 157 -10.70 18.08 -15.74
C ARG A 157 -10.01 18.38 -17.07
N THR A 158 -8.69 18.31 -17.08
CA THR A 158 -7.90 18.41 -18.30
C THR A 158 -7.99 17.09 -19.07
N LYS A 159 -8.30 17.17 -20.36
CA LYS A 159 -8.23 16.02 -21.29
C LYS A 159 -6.78 15.68 -21.61
#